data_AF-A0A1Q8TQN3-F1
#
_entry.id   AF-A0A1Q8TQN3-F1
#
_cell.length_a   1.000
_cell.length_b   1.000
_cell.length_c   1.000
_cell.angle_alpha   90.00
_cell.angle_beta   90.00
_cell.angle_gamma   90.00
#
_symmetry.space_group_name_H-M   'P 1'
#
loop_
_entity.id
_entity.type
_entity.pdbx_description
1 polymer ?
#
loop_
_entity_poly.entity_id
_entity_poly.type
_entity_poly.pdbx_seq_one_letter_code
_entity_poly.pdbx_strand_id
1 'polypeptide(L)'
;MLELSQQAPGYASLLTVYSASQLNAVPFENRNINLYGLTADQVGTQRTADMALLKMLTFQRPKLTPAHYVDAALEPVLKPLDPDGIDMEAMEDERDYVWQLAQKGLAYRRYILGDPESANMDNYRPVCSLRKDVNARLTRMMDLMDSIQGIQAKPFEIVSACLAEYIASLPGERTHLSEFFQKHLVTTIQ
;
A
#
# COMPACT_ATOMS: atom_id res chain seq x y z
N MET A 1 -13.38 -13.67 4.10
CA MET A 1 -12.40 -12.63 4.47
C MET A 1 -11.46 -13.06 5.58
N LEU A 2 -11.93 -13.65 6.69
CA LEU A 2 -11.03 -14.11 7.77
C LEU A 2 -9.98 -15.13 7.30
N GLU A 3 -10.37 -16.17 6.56
CA GLU A 3 -9.44 -17.16 5.97
C GLU A 3 -8.39 -16.47 5.08
N LEU A 4 -8.85 -15.59 4.17
CA LEU A 4 -7.96 -14.86 3.27
C LEU A 4 -7.00 -13.93 4.04
N SER A 5 -7.45 -13.27 5.11
CA SER A 5 -6.56 -12.41 5.91
C SER A 5 -5.46 -13.16 6.66
N GLN A 6 -5.62 -14.48 6.85
CA GLN A 6 -4.60 -15.32 7.51
C GLN A 6 -3.62 -15.92 6.51
N GLN A 7 -4.09 -16.28 5.31
CA GLN A 7 -3.29 -17.01 4.31
C GLN A 7 -2.75 -16.12 3.17
N ALA A 8 -3.45 -15.03 2.87
CA ALA A 8 -3.13 -14.07 1.83
C ALA A 8 -3.46 -12.63 2.32
N PRO A 9 -2.79 -12.16 3.39
CA PRO A 9 -3.10 -10.87 4.01
C PRO A 9 -2.99 -9.68 3.05
N GLY A 10 -2.02 -9.70 2.13
CA GLY A 10 -1.88 -8.67 1.10
C GLY A 10 -3.10 -8.61 0.19
N TYR A 11 -3.51 -9.74 -0.39
CA TYR A 11 -4.73 -9.79 -1.20
C TYR A 11 -6.01 -9.51 -0.42
N ALA A 12 -6.10 -9.90 0.85
CA ALA A 12 -7.23 -9.55 1.70
C ALA A 12 -7.33 -8.02 1.88
N SER A 13 -6.21 -7.33 2.09
CA SER A 13 -6.16 -5.86 2.15
C SER A 13 -6.56 -5.24 0.82
N LEU A 14 -5.98 -5.70 -0.30
CA LEU A 14 -6.30 -5.20 -1.65
C LEU A 14 -7.81 -5.28 -1.96
N LEU A 15 -8.40 -6.45 -1.70
CA LEU A 15 -9.82 -6.69 -1.96
C LEU A 15 -10.71 -5.88 -1.03
N THR A 16 -10.30 -5.67 0.23
CA THR A 16 -11.05 -4.81 1.17
C THR A 16 -11.10 -3.38 0.67
N VAL A 17 -9.96 -2.81 0.25
CA VAL A 17 -9.90 -1.45 -0.32
C VAL A 17 -10.71 -1.38 -1.61
N TYR A 18 -10.55 -2.36 -2.50
CA TYR A 18 -11.29 -2.41 -3.76
C TYR A 18 -12.81 -2.44 -3.54
N SER A 19 -13.29 -3.34 -2.68
CA SER A 19 -14.71 -3.43 -2.34
C SER A 19 -15.24 -2.14 -1.70
N ALA A 20 -14.48 -1.55 -0.78
CA ALA A 20 -14.85 -0.30 -0.14
C ALA A 20 -14.97 0.86 -1.15
N SER A 21 -14.08 0.92 -2.14
CA SER A 21 -14.12 1.90 -3.23
C SER A 21 -15.31 1.67 -4.16
N GLN A 22 -15.59 0.42 -4.57
CA GLN A 22 -16.71 0.13 -5.46
C GLN A 22 -18.07 0.42 -4.83
N LEU A 23 -18.20 0.18 -3.52
CA LEU A 23 -19.45 0.37 -2.79
C LEU A 23 -19.61 1.78 -2.22
N ASN A 24 -18.59 2.65 -2.35
CA ASN A 24 -18.49 3.92 -1.62
C ASN A 24 -18.78 3.74 -0.13
N ALA A 25 -18.29 2.63 0.46
CA ALA A 25 -18.63 2.22 1.82
C ALA A 25 -17.98 3.11 2.89
N VAL A 26 -16.91 3.81 2.53
CA VAL A 26 -16.15 4.73 3.39
C VAL A 26 -15.75 5.98 2.59
N PRO A 27 -15.48 7.12 3.25
CA PRO A 27 -15.01 8.32 2.56
C PRO A 27 -13.58 8.15 2.02
N PHE A 28 -13.35 8.65 0.80
CA PHE A 28 -12.05 8.69 0.15
C PHE A 28 -11.65 10.14 -0.15
N GLU A 29 -10.35 10.41 -0.09
CA GLU A 29 -9.74 11.72 -0.36
C GLU A 29 -8.57 11.56 -1.34
N ASN A 30 -8.46 12.51 -2.27
CA ASN A 30 -7.42 12.47 -3.29
C ASN A 30 -6.10 13.01 -2.74
N ARG A 31 -5.01 12.27 -2.94
CA ARG A 31 -3.64 12.68 -2.62
C ARG A 31 -2.73 12.48 -3.82
N ASN A 32 -1.86 13.45 -4.09
CA ASN A 32 -0.76 13.27 -5.03
C ASN A 32 0.33 12.42 -4.35
N ILE A 33 0.52 11.21 -4.85
CA ILE A 33 1.54 10.30 -4.36
C ILE A 33 2.70 10.32 -5.35
N ASN A 34 3.92 10.45 -4.86
CA ASN A 34 5.12 10.35 -5.68
C ASN A 34 5.70 8.94 -5.52
N LEU A 35 5.82 8.20 -6.62
CA LEU A 35 6.40 6.86 -6.64
C LEU A 35 7.82 6.95 -7.20
N TYR A 36 8.79 6.56 -6.38
CA TYR A 36 10.21 6.67 -6.65
C TYR A 36 10.76 5.39 -7.29
N GLY A 37 11.62 5.54 -8.30
CA GLY A 37 12.30 4.43 -8.97
C GLY A 37 11.34 3.40 -9.57
N LEU A 38 11.68 2.11 -9.40
CA LEU A 38 10.96 0.96 -9.98
C LEU A 38 9.49 0.82 -9.53
N THR A 39 9.08 1.50 -8.46
CA THR A 39 7.79 1.25 -7.81
C THR A 39 6.61 1.43 -8.76
N ALA A 40 6.68 2.42 -9.66
CA ALA A 40 5.62 2.68 -10.63
C ALA A 40 5.42 1.51 -11.61
N ASP A 41 6.52 0.99 -12.15
CA ASP A 41 6.52 -0.13 -13.09
C ASP A 41 6.12 -1.44 -12.41
N GLN A 42 6.57 -1.65 -11.17
CA GLN A 42 6.15 -2.77 -10.33
C GLN A 42 4.64 -2.75 -10.07
N VAL A 43 4.06 -1.60 -9.71
CA VAL A 43 2.61 -1.43 -9.57
C VAL A 43 1.90 -1.74 -10.89
N GLY A 44 2.39 -1.22 -12.01
CA GLY A 44 1.79 -1.44 -13.33
C GLY A 44 1.76 -2.92 -13.74
N THR A 45 2.88 -3.61 -13.53
CA THR A 45 3.05 -5.03 -13.82
C THR A 45 2.15 -5.88 -12.92
N GLN A 46 2.21 -5.65 -11.61
CA GLN A 46 1.40 -6.37 -10.63
C GLN A 46 -0.10 -6.15 -10.89
N ARG A 47 -0.51 -4.91 -11.17
CA ARG A 47 -1.90 -4.58 -11.51
C ARG A 47 -2.40 -5.35 -12.72
N THR A 48 -1.58 -5.49 -13.74
CA THR A 48 -1.95 -6.24 -14.95
C THR A 48 -2.17 -7.72 -14.61
N ALA A 49 -1.27 -8.32 -13.83
CA ALA A 49 -1.40 -9.70 -13.39
C ALA A 49 -2.63 -9.93 -12.50
N ASP A 50 -2.86 -9.05 -11.52
CA ASP A 50 -3.97 -9.16 -10.58
C ASP A 50 -5.33 -8.92 -11.25
N MET A 51 -5.41 -7.99 -12.20
CA MET A 51 -6.62 -7.81 -13.01
C MET A 51 -6.94 -9.05 -13.85
N ALA A 52 -5.93 -9.70 -14.43
CA ALA A 52 -6.11 -10.95 -15.17
C ALA A 52 -6.60 -12.08 -14.24
N LEU A 53 -5.98 -12.21 -13.07
CA LEU A 53 -6.36 -13.18 -12.05
C LEU A 53 -7.81 -12.96 -11.57
N LEU A 54 -8.15 -11.75 -11.12
CA LEU A 54 -9.50 -11.46 -10.63
C LEU A 54 -10.57 -11.60 -11.71
N LYS A 55 -10.25 -11.30 -12.98
CA LYS A 55 -11.16 -11.53 -14.10
C LYS A 55 -11.45 -13.03 -14.28
N MET A 56 -10.44 -13.88 -14.14
CA MET A 56 -10.62 -15.34 -14.17
C MET A 56 -11.48 -15.83 -12.99
N LEU A 57 -11.34 -15.21 -11.81
CA LEU A 57 -12.00 -15.65 -10.58
C LEU A 57 -13.44 -15.10 -10.41
N THR A 58 -13.79 -13.94 -10.95
CA THR A 58 -15.05 -13.24 -10.59
C THR A 58 -16.01 -12.99 -11.74
N PHE A 59 -15.63 -13.31 -12.98
CA PHE A 59 -16.36 -12.98 -14.22
C PHE A 59 -16.63 -11.48 -14.47
N GLN A 60 -16.25 -10.59 -13.55
CA GLN A 60 -16.35 -9.14 -13.69
C GLN A 60 -15.12 -8.57 -14.39
N ARG A 61 -15.22 -7.31 -14.85
CA ARG A 61 -14.07 -6.52 -15.31
C ARG A 61 -13.51 -5.74 -14.11
N PRO A 62 -12.51 -6.26 -13.37
CA PRO A 62 -11.97 -5.57 -12.21
C PRO A 62 -11.34 -4.24 -12.64
N LYS A 63 -11.56 -3.19 -11.83
CA LYS A 63 -10.98 -1.86 -12.06
C LYS A 63 -9.97 -1.49 -10.97
N LEU A 64 -8.93 -2.30 -10.84
CA LEU A 64 -7.82 -1.97 -9.96
C LEU A 64 -7.04 -0.77 -10.52
N THR A 65 -6.61 0.10 -9.62
CA THR A 65 -5.85 1.33 -9.92
C THR A 65 -4.68 1.42 -8.95
N PRO A 66 -3.63 2.21 -9.24
CA PRO A 66 -2.52 2.41 -8.32
C PRO A 66 -2.95 2.82 -6.90
N ALA A 67 -4.04 3.60 -6.79
CA ALA A 67 -4.60 4.02 -5.51
C ALA A 67 -4.93 2.85 -4.58
N HIS A 68 -5.46 1.75 -5.12
CA HIS A 68 -5.81 0.57 -4.33
C HIS A 68 -4.57 -0.09 -3.70
N TYR A 69 -3.46 -0.13 -4.42
CA TYR A 69 -2.21 -0.72 -3.93
C TYR A 69 -1.54 0.19 -2.91
N VAL A 70 -1.52 1.50 -3.16
CA VAL A 70 -0.98 2.48 -2.21
C VAL A 70 -1.74 2.42 -0.89
N ASP A 71 -3.07 2.46 -0.94
CA ASP A 71 -3.91 2.40 0.25
C ASP A 71 -3.72 1.07 1.02
N ALA A 72 -3.76 -0.06 0.30
CA ALA A 72 -3.59 -1.38 0.90
C ALA A 72 -2.20 -1.59 1.52
N ALA A 73 -1.16 -1.01 0.93
CA ALA A 73 0.22 -1.06 1.45
C ALA A 73 0.39 -0.15 2.67
N LEU A 74 -0.24 1.03 2.68
CA LEU A 74 -0.05 2.02 3.73
C LEU A 74 -0.91 1.76 4.96
N GLU A 75 -2.12 1.23 4.83
CA GLU A 75 -3.01 1.03 6.00
C GLU A 75 -2.35 0.24 7.14
N PRO A 76 -1.80 -0.96 6.94
CA PRO A 76 -1.25 -1.74 8.05
C PRO A 76 0.02 -1.09 8.62
N VAL A 77 0.78 -0.39 7.78
CA VAL A 77 2.03 0.27 8.18
C VAL A 77 1.75 1.53 8.99
N LEU A 78 0.75 2.32 8.61
CA LEU A 78 0.44 3.58 9.27
C LEU A 78 -0.53 3.44 10.42
N LYS A 79 -1.19 2.28 10.57
CA LYS A 79 -2.14 1.99 11.65
C LYS A 79 -1.66 2.34 13.06
N PRO A 80 -0.38 2.18 13.43
CA PRO A 80 0.13 2.58 14.75
C PRO A 80 0.12 4.09 15.01
N LEU A 81 -0.02 4.92 13.99
CA LEU A 81 -0.04 6.37 14.13
C LEU A 81 -1.43 6.87 14.54
N ASP A 82 -1.47 7.75 15.53
CA ASP A 82 -2.68 8.45 15.93
C ASP A 82 -2.88 9.68 15.02
N PRO A 83 -3.88 9.67 14.12
CA PRO A 83 -4.10 10.80 13.22
C PRO A 83 -4.44 12.10 13.95
N ASP A 84 -4.97 12.04 15.17
CA ASP A 84 -5.37 13.23 15.94
C ASP A 84 -4.22 13.76 16.82
N GLY A 85 -3.22 12.93 17.12
CA GLY A 85 -2.00 13.31 17.84
C GLY A 85 -2.25 13.89 19.23
N ILE A 86 -3.28 13.42 19.92
CA ILE A 86 -3.74 14.01 21.19
C ILE A 86 -2.87 13.55 22.36
N ASP A 87 -2.30 12.34 22.27
CA ASP A 87 -1.50 11.75 23.33
C ASP A 87 -0.01 12.11 23.19
N MET A 88 0.46 12.98 24.09
CA MET A 88 1.86 13.42 24.14
C MET A 88 2.81 12.32 24.62
N GLU A 89 2.34 11.35 25.44
CA GLU A 89 3.18 10.24 25.89
C GLU A 89 3.40 9.24 24.76
N ALA A 90 2.38 9.00 23.92
CA ALA A 90 2.50 8.17 22.72
C ALA A 90 3.31 8.83 21.59
N MET A 91 3.49 10.16 21.63
CA MET A 91 4.15 10.90 20.55
C MET A 91 5.62 10.49 20.35
N GLU A 92 6.36 10.17 21.41
CA GLU A 92 7.75 9.70 21.26
C GLU A 92 7.82 8.30 20.62
N ASP A 93 6.91 7.40 20.98
CA ASP A 93 6.80 6.08 20.34
C ASP A 93 6.44 6.19 18.85
N GLU A 94 5.53 7.11 18.51
CA GLU A 94 5.21 7.42 17.10
C GLU A 94 6.43 7.97 16.35
N ARG A 95 7.24 8.84 16.97
CA ARG A 95 8.45 9.39 16.36
C ARG A 95 9.49 8.30 16.12
N ASP A 96 9.71 7.42 17.09
CA ASP A 96 10.61 6.27 16.96
C ASP A 96 10.14 5.33 15.85
N TYR A 97 8.83 5.09 15.76
CA TYR A 97 8.25 4.29 14.69
C TYR A 97 8.45 4.95 13.30
N VAL A 98 8.16 6.25 13.17
CA VAL A 98 8.38 6.99 11.93
C VAL A 98 9.86 7.03 11.55
N TRP A 99 10.76 7.11 12.53
CA TRP A 99 12.20 7.01 12.29
C TRP A 99 12.58 5.64 11.70
N GLN A 100 12.02 4.55 12.19
CA GLN A 100 12.24 3.21 11.62
C GLN A 100 11.72 3.12 10.18
N LEU A 101 10.52 3.68 9.91
CA LEU A 101 9.99 3.77 8.55
C LEU A 101 10.91 4.59 7.63
N ALA A 102 11.49 5.67 8.15
CA ALA A 102 12.46 6.48 7.41
C ALA A 102 13.73 5.69 7.06
N GLN A 103 14.22 4.83 7.95
CA GLN A 103 15.34 3.95 7.64
C GLN A 103 15.00 2.97 6.51
N LYS A 104 13.77 2.44 6.46
CA LYS A 104 13.30 1.63 5.32
C LYS A 104 13.29 2.44 4.02
N GLY A 105 12.80 3.68 4.06
CA GLY A 105 12.82 4.59 2.91
C GLY A 105 14.24 4.87 2.40
N LEU A 106 15.19 5.09 3.31
CA LEU A 106 16.61 5.28 2.96
C LEU A 106 17.25 4.00 2.40
N ALA A 107 16.91 2.83 2.94
CA ALA A 107 17.37 1.55 2.40
C ALA A 107 16.85 1.35 0.97
N TYR A 108 15.58 1.66 0.73
CA TYR A 108 14.99 1.62 -0.61
C TYR A 108 15.68 2.62 -1.57
N ARG A 109 15.96 3.85 -1.11
CA ARG A 109 16.75 4.82 -1.89
C ARG A 109 18.11 4.22 -2.31
N ARG A 110 18.84 3.62 -1.37
CA ARG A 110 20.15 3.01 -1.65
C ARG A 110 20.02 1.85 -2.64
N TYR A 111 18.98 1.04 -2.52
CA TYR A 111 18.69 -0.03 -3.47
C TYR A 111 18.47 0.51 -4.89
N ILE A 112 17.62 1.54 -5.05
CA ILE A 112 17.36 2.19 -6.34
C ILE A 112 18.63 2.82 -6.92
N LEU A 113 19.42 3.51 -6.11
CA LEU A 113 20.68 4.12 -6.56
C LEU A 113 21.80 3.10 -6.84
N GLY A 114 21.66 1.86 -6.34
CA GLY A 114 22.59 0.77 -6.61
C GLY A 114 22.45 0.19 -8.01
N ASP A 115 21.34 0.47 -8.70
CA ASP A 115 21.07 0.02 -10.06
C ASP A 115 20.96 1.23 -11.03
N PRO A 116 21.84 1.35 -12.04
CA PRO A 116 21.83 2.49 -12.96
C PRO A 116 20.53 2.68 -13.74
N GLU A 117 19.82 1.60 -14.08
CA GLU A 117 18.55 1.70 -14.80
C GLU A 117 17.46 2.30 -13.89
N SER A 118 17.32 1.75 -12.69
CA SER A 118 16.39 2.23 -11.66
C SER A 118 16.66 3.68 -11.23
N ALA A 119 17.93 4.07 -11.12
CA ALA A 119 18.33 5.41 -10.69
C ALA A 119 17.94 6.51 -11.68
N ASN A 120 17.82 6.18 -12.96
CA ASN A 120 17.47 7.10 -14.04
C ASN A 120 15.97 7.11 -14.38
N MET A 121 15.15 6.33 -13.65
CA MET A 121 13.71 6.31 -13.87
C MET A 121 13.04 7.59 -13.37
N ASP A 122 12.13 8.11 -14.20
CA ASP A 122 11.32 9.25 -13.83
C ASP A 122 10.32 8.90 -12.73
N ASN A 123 10.17 9.84 -11.81
CA ASN A 123 9.18 9.75 -10.75
C ASN A 123 7.75 9.81 -11.31
N TYR A 124 6.94 8.79 -11.03
CA TYR A 124 5.52 8.78 -11.39
C TYR A 124 4.67 9.40 -10.27
N ARG A 125 3.76 10.31 -10.63
CA ARG A 125 2.94 11.07 -9.68
C ARG A 125 1.43 10.82 -9.85
N PRO A 126 0.91 9.65 -9.49
CA PRO A 126 -0.52 9.39 -9.56
C PRO A 126 -1.31 10.20 -8.53
N VAL A 127 -2.52 10.62 -8.92
CA VAL A 127 -3.56 11.00 -7.96
C VAL A 127 -4.17 9.72 -7.40
N CYS A 128 -3.97 9.48 -6.11
CA CYS A 128 -4.50 8.32 -5.42
C CYS A 128 -5.68 8.73 -4.53
N SER A 129 -6.84 8.13 -4.76
CA SER A 129 -7.98 8.24 -3.85
C SER A 129 -7.79 7.26 -2.71
N LEU A 130 -7.42 7.76 -1.53
CA LEU A 130 -7.13 6.97 -0.32
C LEU A 130 -8.30 7.07 0.65
N ARG A 131 -8.54 6.03 1.45
CA ARG A 131 -9.48 6.10 2.58
C ARG A 131 -9.06 7.24 3.50
N LYS A 132 -10.03 7.99 4.00
CA LYS A 132 -9.80 9.20 4.80
C LYS A 132 -8.87 8.97 6.00
N ASP A 133 -9.01 7.84 6.69
CA ASP A 133 -8.18 7.47 7.84
C ASP A 133 -6.72 7.17 7.45
N VAL A 134 -6.50 6.47 6.33
CA VAL A 134 -5.17 6.24 5.77
C VAL A 134 -4.53 7.57 5.36
N ASN A 135 -5.31 8.45 4.73
CA ASN A 135 -4.84 9.78 4.35
C ASN A 135 -4.43 10.63 5.56
N ALA A 136 -5.23 10.61 6.63
CA ALA A 136 -4.93 11.32 7.87
C ALA A 136 -3.65 10.81 8.53
N ARG A 137 -3.47 9.49 8.64
CA ARG A 137 -2.24 8.89 9.19
C ARG A 137 -1.01 9.15 8.32
N LEU A 138 -1.16 9.22 7.00
CA LEU A 138 -0.07 9.62 6.11
C LEU A 138 0.33 11.08 6.35
N THR A 139 -0.63 11.96 6.64
CA THR A 139 -0.33 13.34 7.07
C THR A 139 0.38 13.35 8.42
N ARG A 140 -0.10 12.58 9.41
CA ARG A 140 0.56 12.43 10.71
C ARG A 140 2.02 11.97 10.57
N MET A 141 2.29 10.98 9.72
CA MET A 141 3.65 10.54 9.42
C MET A 141 4.52 11.68 8.90
N MET A 142 4.00 12.49 7.97
CA MET A 142 4.73 13.64 7.42
C MET A 142 5.01 14.70 8.50
N ASP A 143 4.02 15.01 9.32
CA ASP A 143 4.17 15.99 10.42
C ASP A 143 5.20 15.52 11.46
N LEU A 144 5.18 14.23 11.80
CA LEU A 144 6.17 13.62 12.70
C LEU A 144 7.57 13.65 12.09
N MET A 145 7.72 13.34 10.80
CA MET A 145 9.01 13.44 10.11
C MET A 145 9.59 14.85 10.23
N ASP A 146 8.79 15.90 10.05
CA ASP A 146 9.25 17.29 10.15
C ASP A 146 9.71 17.65 11.58
N SER A 147 9.21 16.94 12.60
CA SER A 147 9.61 17.11 14.01
C SER A 147 10.88 16.34 14.41
N ILE A 148 11.35 15.38 13.60
CA ILE A 148 12.50 14.52 13.94
C ILE A 148 13.79 15.12 13.37
N GLN A 149 14.73 15.47 14.25
CA GLN A 149 16.01 16.03 13.83
C GLN A 149 16.87 14.98 13.10
N GLY A 150 17.47 15.38 11.98
CA GLY A 150 18.44 14.55 11.25
C GLY A 150 17.83 13.50 10.31
N ILE A 151 16.50 13.46 10.15
CA ILE A 151 15.86 12.57 9.18
C ILE A 151 16.18 13.03 7.75
N GLN A 152 16.84 12.17 6.97
CA GLN A 152 17.21 12.46 5.58
C GLN A 152 16.23 11.87 4.56
N ALA A 153 15.35 10.97 5.01
CA ALA A 153 14.32 10.36 4.18
C ALA A 153 13.30 11.42 3.75
N LYS A 154 12.73 11.25 2.56
CA LYS A 154 11.56 12.00 2.11
C LYS A 154 10.32 11.13 2.28
N PRO A 155 9.13 11.73 2.56
CA PRO A 155 7.90 10.95 2.76
C PRO A 155 7.59 9.98 1.62
N PHE A 156 7.85 10.40 0.38
CA PHE A 156 7.60 9.57 -0.80
C PHE A 156 8.50 8.32 -0.87
N GLU A 157 9.65 8.32 -0.22
CA GLU A 157 10.56 7.16 -0.17
C GLU A 157 10.05 6.11 0.80
N ILE A 158 9.45 6.55 1.92
CA ILE A 158 8.75 5.65 2.85
C ILE A 158 7.57 5.02 2.11
N VAL A 159 6.75 5.82 1.43
CA VAL A 159 5.60 5.31 0.65
C VAL A 159 6.07 4.31 -0.41
N SER A 160 7.14 4.64 -1.14
CA SER A 160 7.68 3.77 -2.20
C SER A 160 8.25 2.46 -1.62
N ALA A 161 8.97 2.52 -0.49
CA ALA A 161 9.48 1.34 0.19
C ALA A 161 8.35 0.42 0.67
N CYS A 162 7.32 0.98 1.32
CA CYS A 162 6.17 0.21 1.79
C CYS A 162 5.41 -0.44 0.62
N LEU A 163 5.24 0.30 -0.47
CA LEU A 163 4.58 -0.20 -1.66
C LEU A 163 5.40 -1.30 -2.37
N ALA A 164 6.73 -1.15 -2.43
CA ALA A 164 7.62 -2.16 -2.99
C ALA A 164 7.61 -3.45 -2.16
N GLU A 165 7.70 -3.36 -0.83
CA GLU A 165 7.57 -4.51 0.09
C GLU A 165 6.22 -5.21 -0.11
N TYR A 166 5.14 -4.43 -0.16
CA TYR A 166 3.80 -4.95 -0.37
C TYR A 166 3.65 -5.68 -1.71
N ILE A 167 4.08 -5.07 -2.83
CA ILE A 167 3.98 -5.68 -4.16
C ILE A 167 4.81 -6.96 -4.26
N ALA A 168 6.00 -6.98 -3.66
CA ALA A 168 6.85 -8.15 -3.66
C ALA A 168 6.22 -9.36 -2.93
N SER A 169 5.32 -9.12 -1.97
CA SER A 169 4.61 -10.18 -1.23
C SER A 169 3.49 -10.83 -2.03
N LEU A 170 2.78 -10.07 -2.89
CA LEU A 170 1.56 -10.53 -3.56
C LEU A 170 1.74 -11.79 -4.42
N PRO A 171 2.80 -11.95 -5.23
CA PRO A 171 2.98 -13.18 -6.01
C PRO A 171 2.99 -14.46 -5.16
N GLY A 172 3.53 -14.41 -3.94
CA GLY A 172 3.57 -15.54 -3.02
C GLY A 172 2.19 -15.93 -2.48
N GLU A 173 1.24 -15.00 -2.44
CA GLU A 173 -0.11 -15.21 -1.93
C GLU A 173 -1.13 -15.69 -2.99
N ARG A 174 -0.74 -15.71 -4.28
CA ARG A 174 -1.66 -15.95 -5.42
C ARG A 174 -2.39 -17.30 -5.37
N THR A 175 -1.69 -18.34 -4.92
CA THR A 175 -2.27 -19.68 -4.83
C THR A 175 -3.40 -19.69 -3.81
N HIS A 176 -3.16 -19.13 -2.62
CA HIS A 176 -4.18 -19.03 -1.57
C HIS A 176 -5.40 -18.20 -1.99
N LEU A 177 -5.18 -17.09 -2.72
CA LEU A 177 -6.28 -16.31 -3.29
C LEU A 177 -7.12 -17.16 -4.25
N SER A 178 -6.46 -17.91 -5.13
CA SER A 178 -7.12 -18.75 -6.14
C SER A 178 -7.92 -19.87 -5.50
N GLU A 179 -7.34 -20.57 -4.51
CA GLU A 179 -7.99 -21.62 -3.73
C GLU A 179 -9.21 -21.09 -2.97
N PHE A 180 -9.09 -19.91 -2.34
CA PHE A 180 -10.21 -19.26 -1.65
C PHE A 180 -11.39 -19.04 -2.60
N PHE A 181 -11.16 -18.43 -3.77
CA PHE A 181 -12.24 -18.22 -4.74
C PHE A 181 -12.79 -19.52 -5.31
N GLN A 182 -11.97 -20.54 -5.58
CA GLN A 182 -12.46 -21.83 -6.05
C GLN A 182 -13.39 -22.51 -5.03
N LYS A 183 -13.01 -22.53 -3.74
CA LYS A 183 -13.87 -23.07 -2.66
C LYS A 183 -15.21 -22.35 -2.59
N HIS A 184 -15.21 -21.03 -2.76
CA HIS A 184 -16.40 -20.20 -2.56
C HIS A 184 -17.25 -19.96 -3.83
N LEU A 185 -16.70 -20.14 -5.03
CA LEU A 185 -17.46 -20.13 -6.30
C LEU A 185 -18.32 -21.38 -6.45
N VAL A 186 -17.82 -22.54 -6.02
CA VAL A 186 -18.54 -23.81 -6.08
C VAL A 186 -19.78 -23.80 -5.16
N THR A 187 -19.76 -23.00 -4.09
CA THR A 187 -20.88 -22.88 -3.16
C THR A 187 -22.02 -21.96 -3.60
N THR A 188 -21.85 -21.16 -4.66
CA THR A 188 -22.86 -20.19 -5.13
C THR A 188 -23.66 -20.66 -6.34
N ILE A 189 -23.31 -21.81 -6.93
CA ILE A 189 -24.06 -22.49 -7.99
C ILE A 189 -24.72 -23.74 -7.36
N GLN A 190 -25.75 -23.54 -6.54
CA GLN A 190 -26.71 -24.58 -6.15
C GLN A 190 -28.11 -23.97 -6.03
#